data_AF-A0ABD5S952-F1
#
_entry.id   AF-A0ABD5S952-F1
#
_cell.length_a   1.000
_cell.length_b   1.000
_cell.length_c   1.000
_cell.angle_alpha   90.00
_cell.angle_beta   90.00
_cell.angle_gamma   90.00
#
_symmetry.space_group_name_H-M   'P 1'
#
loop_
_entity.id
_entity.type
_entity.pdbx_description
1 polymer ?
#
loop_
_entity_poly.entity_id
_entity_poly.type
_entity_poly.pdbx_seq_one_letter_code
_entity_poly.pdbx_strand_id
1 'polypeptide(L)'
;MQTVRDADGDTYLLVKRSDDSSRVRDPETGDERYVANADLEVVDGESPLATAARGVPAPVRRVVRSVHDDRSLGLLVELVDAGPLSAVEVMAYDMCESDVHGRLAEFRVAGLIEEADVAGRRGYAATPAAEDAVRLLRGGAVAADAHES
;
A
#
# COMPACT_ATOMS: atom_id res chain seq x y z
N MET A 1 -21.80 9.71 1.70
CA MET A 1 -20.71 9.10 2.51
C MET A 1 -19.77 10.24 2.88
N GLN A 2 -19.40 10.37 4.14
CA GLN A 2 -18.53 11.45 4.64
C GLN A 2 -17.45 10.84 5.54
N THR A 3 -16.32 11.50 5.66
CA THR A 3 -15.28 11.12 6.64
C THR A 3 -15.57 11.82 7.96
N VAL A 4 -15.54 11.05 9.05
CA VAL A 4 -15.67 11.55 10.42
C VAL A 4 -14.48 11.09 11.24
N ARG A 5 -14.19 11.79 12.33
CA ARG A 5 -13.14 11.45 13.28
C ARG A 5 -13.72 11.38 14.68
N ASP A 6 -13.28 10.41 15.48
CA ASP A 6 -13.65 10.34 16.89
C ASP A 6 -12.68 11.12 17.80
N ALA A 7 -12.94 11.09 19.11
CA ALA A 7 -12.11 11.77 20.11
C ALA A 7 -10.68 11.21 20.21
N ASP A 8 -10.47 9.95 19.83
CA ASP A 8 -9.16 9.29 19.87
C ASP A 8 -8.33 9.61 18.61
N GLY A 9 -8.96 10.21 17.60
CA GLY A 9 -8.32 10.66 16.37
C GLY A 9 -8.54 9.72 15.18
N ASP A 10 -9.25 8.62 15.39
CA ASP A 10 -9.48 7.58 14.40
C ASP A 10 -10.52 8.03 13.36
N THR A 11 -10.23 7.77 12.09
CA THR A 11 -11.09 8.20 10.98
C THR A 11 -12.01 7.09 10.50
N TYR A 12 -13.29 7.40 10.36
CA TYR A 12 -14.33 6.48 9.92
C TYR A 12 -15.12 7.01 8.73
N LEU A 13 -15.82 6.10 8.05
CA LEU A 13 -16.81 6.43 7.03
C LEU A 13 -18.19 6.54 7.68
N LEU A 14 -18.81 7.70 7.62
CA LEU A 14 -20.19 7.88 8.04
C LEU A 14 -21.14 7.16 7.07
N VAL A 15 -21.79 6.11 7.56
CA VAL A 15 -22.74 5.29 6.81
C VAL A 15 -24.15 5.84 6.94
N LYS A 16 -24.55 6.19 8.18
CA LYS A 16 -25.87 6.75 8.47
C LYS A 16 -25.79 7.66 9.69
N ARG A 17 -26.47 8.82 9.63
CA ARG A 17 -26.69 9.71 10.77
C ARG A 17 -28.11 9.55 11.29
N SER A 18 -28.25 9.45 12.62
CA SER A 18 -29.53 9.51 13.34
C SER A 18 -29.46 10.63 14.39
N ASP A 19 -30.50 10.79 15.22
CA ASP A 19 -30.62 11.92 16.15
C ASP A 19 -29.51 11.93 17.21
N ASP A 20 -29.32 10.82 17.93
CA ASP A 20 -28.34 10.74 19.03
C ASP A 20 -27.02 10.08 18.64
N SER A 21 -27.05 9.17 17.66
CA SER A 21 -25.89 8.40 17.22
C SER A 21 -25.82 8.21 15.72
N SER A 22 -24.59 8.00 15.25
CA SER A 22 -24.25 7.71 13.87
C SER A 22 -23.70 6.30 13.75
N ARG A 23 -24.06 5.63 12.66
CA ARG A 23 -23.42 4.39 12.25
C ARG A 23 -22.22 4.72 11.38
N VAL A 24 -21.06 4.29 11.82
CA VAL A 24 -19.78 4.51 11.14
C VAL A 24 -19.18 3.17 10.72
N ARG A 25 -18.38 3.17 9.65
CA ARG A 25 -17.61 2.02 9.20
C ARG A 25 -16.12 2.29 9.38
N ASP A 26 -15.44 1.34 9.99
CA ASP A 26 -14.00 1.31 10.12
C ASP A 26 -13.35 0.99 8.76
N PRO A 27 -12.44 1.85 8.24
CA PRO A 27 -11.79 1.59 6.97
C PRO A 27 -10.82 0.41 7.02
N GLU A 28 -10.22 0.10 8.17
CA GLU A 28 -9.23 -0.96 8.36
C GLU A 28 -9.88 -2.34 8.39
N THR A 29 -10.98 -2.48 9.12
CA THR A 29 -11.66 -3.77 9.31
C THR A 29 -12.89 -3.95 8.42
N GLY A 30 -13.53 -2.86 8.02
CA GLY A 30 -14.82 -2.87 7.34
C GLY A 30 -16.02 -3.03 8.28
N ASP A 31 -15.79 -3.19 9.58
CA ASP A 31 -16.85 -3.36 10.58
C ASP A 31 -17.64 -2.07 10.79
N GLU A 32 -18.93 -2.21 11.08
CA GLU A 32 -19.82 -1.09 11.36
C GLU A 32 -20.17 -1.03 12.84
N ARG A 33 -20.07 0.17 13.44
CA ARG A 33 -20.45 0.42 14.84
C ARG A 33 -21.26 1.70 14.99
N TYR A 34 -21.98 1.82 16.09
CA TYR A 34 -22.68 3.05 16.46
C TYR A 34 -21.81 3.87 17.42
N VAL A 35 -21.70 5.17 17.14
CA VAL A 35 -20.95 6.15 17.96
C VAL A 35 -21.87 7.34 18.21
N ALA A 36 -21.83 7.92 19.42
CA ALA A 36 -22.63 9.09 19.73
C ALA A 36 -22.24 10.26 18.82
N ASN A 37 -23.22 11.05 18.38
CA ASN A 37 -22.96 12.17 17.48
C ASN A 37 -22.04 13.22 18.11
N ALA A 38 -22.05 13.35 19.44
CA ALA A 38 -21.21 14.27 20.18
C ALA A 38 -19.71 13.87 20.17
N ASP A 39 -19.42 12.60 19.88
CA ASP A 39 -18.06 12.06 19.85
C ASP A 39 -17.50 12.03 18.42
N LEU A 40 -18.20 12.61 17.44
CA LEU A 40 -17.80 12.59 16.03
C LEU A 40 -17.68 14.00 15.46
N GLU A 41 -16.54 14.28 14.86
CA GLU A 41 -16.28 15.49 14.08
C GLU A 41 -16.24 15.16 12.59
N VAL A 42 -16.86 16.01 11.76
CA VAL A 42 -16.75 15.88 10.31
C VAL A 42 -15.37 16.37 9.87
N VAL A 43 -14.67 15.57 9.06
CA VAL A 43 -13.38 15.96 8.50
C VAL A 43 -13.61 16.61 7.13
N ASP A 44 -13.54 17.94 7.09
CA ASP A 44 -13.70 18.70 5.85
C ASP A 44 -12.52 18.50 4.89
N GLY A 45 -12.82 18.44 3.58
CA GLY A 45 -11.82 18.35 2.52
C GLY A 45 -11.20 16.96 2.31
N GLU A 46 -11.50 15.97 3.16
CA GLU A 46 -11.05 14.59 2.94
C GLU A 46 -12.05 13.81 2.08
N SER A 47 -11.54 13.14 1.04
CA SER A 47 -12.36 12.26 0.20
C SER A 47 -12.70 10.98 0.98
N PRO A 48 -13.99 10.61 1.11
CA PRO A 48 -14.38 9.35 1.76
C PRO A 48 -13.78 8.12 1.08
N LEU A 49 -13.58 8.15 -0.24
CA LEU A 49 -12.91 7.06 -0.95
C LEU A 49 -11.41 7.00 -0.63
N ALA A 50 -10.77 8.14 -0.38
CA ALA A 50 -9.39 8.17 0.08
C ALA A 50 -9.27 7.63 1.51
N THR A 51 -10.22 7.95 2.39
CA THR A 51 -10.31 7.37 3.75
C THR A 51 -10.52 5.86 3.68
N ALA A 52 -11.46 5.39 2.86
CA ALA A 52 -11.67 3.96 2.64
C ALA A 52 -10.38 3.26 2.16
N ALA A 53 -9.66 3.88 1.22
CA ALA A 53 -8.40 3.34 0.76
C ALA A 53 -7.32 3.32 1.84
N ARG A 54 -7.39 4.09 2.93
CA ARG A 54 -6.37 4.05 4.01
C ARG A 54 -6.37 2.76 4.81
N GLY A 55 -7.47 2.01 4.81
CA GLY A 55 -7.49 0.66 5.40
C GLY A 55 -6.58 -0.35 4.70
N VAL A 56 -6.14 -0.07 3.47
CA VAL A 56 -5.11 -0.88 2.80
C VAL A 56 -3.73 -0.36 3.21
N PRO A 57 -2.82 -1.22 3.71
CA PRO A 57 -1.48 -0.80 4.13
C PRO A 57 -0.76 0.01 3.05
N ALA A 58 -0.05 1.07 3.46
CA ALA A 58 0.66 1.96 2.53
C ALA A 58 1.59 1.24 1.53
N PRO A 59 2.36 0.21 1.93
CA PRO A 59 3.16 -0.58 0.99
C PRO A 59 2.33 -1.24 -0.12
N VAL A 60 1.18 -1.83 0.23
CA VAL A 60 0.29 -2.49 -0.74
C VAL A 60 -0.34 -1.47 -1.69
N ARG A 61 -0.74 -0.30 -1.18
CA ARG A 61 -1.29 0.78 -2.04
C ARG A 61 -0.28 1.30 -3.06
N ARG A 62 1.01 1.31 -2.70
CA ARG A 62 2.09 1.69 -3.60
C ARG A 62 2.19 0.69 -4.76
N VAL A 63 2.11 -0.60 -4.48
CA VAL A 63 2.05 -1.66 -5.51
C VAL A 63 0.82 -1.51 -6.40
N VAL A 64 -0.39 -1.39 -5.85
CA VAL A 64 -1.64 -1.25 -6.63
C VAL A 64 -1.62 -0.07 -7.62
N ARG A 65 -0.87 0.99 -7.30
CA ARG A 65 -0.74 2.18 -8.17
C ARG A 65 0.31 2.05 -9.26
N SER A 66 1.19 1.06 -9.20
CA SER A 66 2.38 0.96 -10.07
C SER A 66 2.59 -0.41 -10.73
N VAL A 67 1.88 -1.44 -10.26
CA VAL A 67 1.90 -2.80 -10.79
C VAL A 67 0.54 -3.07 -11.41
N HIS A 68 0.52 -3.35 -12.72
CA HIS A 68 -0.72 -3.31 -13.53
C HIS A 68 -1.08 -4.66 -14.16
N ASP A 69 -0.19 -5.65 -14.07
CA ASP A 69 -0.38 -6.99 -14.61
C ASP A 69 0.45 -8.03 -13.83
N ASP A 70 0.19 -9.31 -14.06
CA ASP A 70 0.88 -10.40 -13.37
C ASP A 70 2.39 -10.45 -13.68
N ARG A 71 2.81 -9.97 -14.86
CA ARG A 71 4.22 -9.94 -15.25
C ARG A 71 5.01 -8.90 -14.45
N SER A 72 4.46 -7.69 -14.31
CA SER A 72 5.04 -6.64 -13.46
C SER A 72 5.02 -7.05 -12.00
N LEU A 73 3.97 -7.72 -11.52
CA LEU A 73 3.95 -8.27 -10.16
C LEU A 73 5.05 -9.32 -9.97
N GLY A 74 5.19 -10.24 -10.93
CA GLY A 74 6.23 -11.27 -10.94
C GLY A 74 7.63 -10.66 -10.88
N LEU A 75 7.91 -9.63 -11.69
CA LEU A 75 9.20 -8.93 -11.66
C LEU A 75 9.50 -8.30 -10.29
N LEU A 76 8.51 -7.65 -9.66
CA LEU A 76 8.69 -7.09 -8.33
C LEU A 76 8.98 -8.18 -7.29
N VAL A 77 8.25 -9.29 -7.37
CA VAL A 77 8.43 -10.46 -6.51
C VAL A 77 9.83 -11.05 -6.66
N GLU A 78 10.32 -11.21 -7.89
CA GLU A 78 11.67 -11.71 -8.16
C GLU A 78 12.75 -10.80 -7.56
N LEU A 79 12.60 -9.48 -7.69
CA LEU A 79 13.54 -8.51 -7.10
C LEU A 79 13.53 -8.53 -5.56
N VAL A 80 12.40 -8.90 -4.94
CA VAL A 80 12.30 -9.11 -3.49
C VAL A 80 12.94 -10.43 -3.07
N ASP A 81 12.66 -11.52 -3.79
CA ASP A 81 13.06 -12.87 -3.37
C ASP A 81 14.51 -13.21 -3.73
N ALA A 82 14.98 -12.80 -4.92
CA ALA A 82 16.33 -13.09 -5.40
C ALA A 82 17.38 -12.10 -4.85
N GLY A 83 16.93 -10.98 -4.27
CA GLY A 83 17.78 -9.86 -3.88
C GLY A 83 18.20 -9.00 -5.09
N PRO A 84 19.27 -8.20 -4.97
CA PRO A 84 19.68 -7.27 -6.02
C PRO A 84 20.02 -7.98 -7.34
N LEU A 85 19.41 -7.54 -8.44
CA LEU A 85 19.66 -8.07 -9.79
C LEU A 85 20.32 -7.02 -10.68
N SER A 86 21.34 -7.40 -11.44
CA SER A 86 21.89 -6.53 -12.48
C SER A 86 20.88 -6.31 -13.61
N ALA A 87 21.00 -5.21 -14.35
CA ALA A 87 20.14 -4.96 -15.51
C ALA A 87 20.18 -6.12 -16.51
N VAL A 88 21.33 -6.78 -16.68
CA VAL A 88 21.46 -7.94 -17.57
C VAL A 88 20.68 -9.15 -17.06
N GLU A 89 20.65 -9.38 -15.74
CA GLU A 89 19.87 -10.47 -15.14
C GLU A 89 18.38 -10.20 -15.26
N VAL A 90 17.93 -8.96 -15.03
CA VAL A 90 16.52 -8.58 -15.23
C VAL A 90 16.10 -8.73 -16.70
N MET A 91 17.00 -8.43 -17.64
CA MET A 91 16.75 -8.58 -19.07
C MET A 91 16.62 -10.04 -19.54
N ALA A 92 16.91 -11.03 -18.68
CA ALA A 92 16.74 -12.44 -19.00
C ALA A 92 15.31 -12.96 -18.80
N TYR A 93 14.42 -12.18 -18.19
CA TYR A 93 13.01 -12.53 -18.04
C TYR A 93 12.27 -12.50 -19.40
N ASP A 94 11.16 -13.26 -19.51
CA ASP A 94 10.31 -13.31 -20.70
C ASP A 94 9.47 -12.03 -20.87
N MET A 95 10.17 -10.91 -21.07
CA MET A 95 9.63 -9.57 -21.24
C MET A 95 10.41 -8.82 -22.33
N CYS A 96 9.71 -7.96 -23.07
CA CYS A 96 10.38 -7.09 -24.03
C CYS A 96 11.25 -6.06 -23.29
N GLU A 97 12.37 -5.66 -23.90
CA GLU A 97 13.27 -4.66 -23.32
C GLU A 97 12.58 -3.35 -22.94
N SER A 98 11.68 -2.86 -23.80
CA SER A 98 10.90 -1.65 -23.53
C SER A 98 10.00 -1.80 -22.30
N ASP A 99 9.42 -3.00 -22.13
CA ASP A 99 8.50 -3.29 -21.04
C ASP A 99 9.29 -3.37 -19.73
N VAL A 100 10.43 -4.08 -19.72
CA VAL A 100 11.33 -4.16 -18.57
C VAL A 100 11.77 -2.78 -18.13
N HIS A 101 12.30 -1.96 -19.04
CA HIS A 101 12.76 -0.61 -18.70
C HIS A 101 11.62 0.28 -18.21
N GLY A 102 10.44 0.19 -18.83
CA GLY A 102 9.24 0.89 -18.38
C GLY A 102 8.85 0.51 -16.95
N ARG A 103 8.79 -0.78 -16.63
CA ARG A 103 8.45 -1.26 -15.29
C ARG A 103 9.49 -0.87 -14.25
N LEU A 104 10.77 -0.97 -14.56
CA LEU A 104 11.83 -0.54 -13.65
C LEU A 104 11.75 0.96 -13.36
N ALA A 105 11.44 1.79 -14.36
CA ALA A 105 11.22 3.22 -14.15
C ALA A 105 10.00 3.49 -13.25
N GLU A 106 8.88 2.81 -13.49
CA GLU A 106 7.67 2.91 -12.66
C GLU A 106 7.93 2.49 -11.21
N PHE A 107 8.63 1.37 -10.99
CA PHE A 107 8.97 0.89 -9.65
C PHE A 107 9.87 1.86 -8.90
N ARG A 108 10.83 2.49 -9.59
CA ARG A 108 11.68 3.52 -9.00
C ARG A 108 10.89 4.77 -8.62
N VAL A 109 10.03 5.26 -9.51
CA VAL A 109 9.16 6.42 -9.22
C VAL A 109 8.23 6.10 -8.04
N ALA A 110 7.73 4.86 -7.98
CA ALA A 110 6.92 4.41 -6.88
C ALA A 110 7.72 4.24 -5.58
N GLY A 111 9.05 4.12 -5.62
CA GLY A 111 9.89 3.83 -4.45
C GLY A 111 9.82 2.36 -4.01
N LEU A 112 9.52 1.46 -4.94
CA LEU A 112 9.53 0.00 -4.73
C LEU A 112 10.92 -0.60 -4.94
N ILE A 113 11.74 0.04 -5.79
CA ILE A 113 13.12 -0.38 -6.03
C ILE A 113 14.05 0.83 -6.05
N GLU A 114 15.33 0.58 -5.83
CA GLU A 114 16.42 1.54 -5.97
C GLU A 114 17.52 1.01 -6.88
N GLU A 115 18.35 1.91 -7.42
CA GLU A 115 19.53 1.50 -8.19
C GLU A 115 20.58 0.91 -7.23
N ALA A 116 21.19 -0.20 -7.65
CA ALA A 116 22.23 -0.90 -6.90
C ALA A 116 23.43 -1.23 -7.82
N ASP A 117 24.60 -1.43 -7.23
CA ASP A 117 25.73 -2.05 -7.94
C ASP A 117 25.71 -3.56 -7.70
N VAL A 118 25.64 -4.33 -8.79
CA VAL A 118 25.61 -5.79 -8.78
C VAL A 118 26.79 -6.31 -9.59
N ALA A 119 27.86 -6.66 -8.87
CA ALA A 119 29.13 -7.11 -9.43
C ALA A 119 29.73 -6.11 -10.46
N GLY A 120 29.75 -4.83 -10.13
CA GLY A 120 30.29 -3.75 -10.97
C GLY A 120 29.39 -3.36 -12.13
N ARG A 121 28.13 -3.80 -12.11
CA ARG A 121 27.10 -3.47 -13.12
C ARG A 121 25.95 -2.75 -12.44
N ARG A 122 25.31 -1.84 -13.18
CA ARG A 122 24.04 -1.25 -12.74
C ARG A 122 23.00 -2.35 -12.56
N GLY A 123 22.32 -2.33 -11.42
CA GLY A 123 21.26 -3.23 -11.05
C GLY A 123 20.19 -2.53 -10.22
N TYR A 124 19.30 -3.33 -9.65
CA TYR A 124 18.16 -2.87 -8.88
C TYR A 124 17.97 -3.74 -7.65
N ALA A 125 17.68 -3.11 -6.52
CA ALA A 125 17.33 -3.76 -5.27
C ALA A 125 15.91 -3.37 -4.86
N ALA A 126 15.16 -4.32 -4.30
CA ALA A 126 13.89 -4.01 -3.66
C ALA A 126 14.09 -3.12 -2.44
N THR A 127 13.17 -2.18 -2.22
CA THR A 127 13.15 -1.39 -0.98
C THR A 127 12.44 -2.17 0.14
N PRO A 128 12.63 -1.81 1.42
CA PRO A 128 11.87 -2.41 2.52
C PRO A 128 10.35 -2.32 2.32
N ALA A 129 9.87 -1.25 1.67
CA ALA A 129 8.46 -1.11 1.34
C ALA A 129 7.98 -2.12 0.29
N ALA A 130 8.81 -2.53 -0.66
CA ALA A 130 8.48 -3.60 -1.59
C ALA A 130 8.45 -4.96 -0.88
N GLU A 131 9.42 -5.24 0.00
CA GLU A 131 9.45 -6.46 0.81
C GLU A 131 8.19 -6.59 1.67
N ASP A 132 7.80 -5.53 2.37
CA ASP A 132 6.57 -5.48 3.17
C ASP A 132 5.32 -5.69 2.33
N ALA A 133 5.25 -5.05 1.16
CA ALA A 133 4.12 -5.19 0.26
C ALA A 133 3.97 -6.63 -0.25
N VAL A 134 5.07 -7.26 -0.70
CA VAL A 134 5.07 -8.65 -1.19
C VAL A 134 4.69 -9.61 -0.06
N ARG A 135 5.23 -9.41 1.15
CA ARG A 135 4.85 -10.19 2.34
C ARG A 135 3.34 -10.10 2.62
N LEU A 136 2.77 -8.91 2.59
CA LEU A 136 1.33 -8.69 2.83
C LEU A 136 0.46 -9.31 1.73
N LEU A 137 0.85 -9.17 0.47
CA LEU A 137 0.14 -9.75 -0.67
C LEU A 137 0.15 -11.28 -0.65
N ARG A 138 1.18 -11.89 -0.07
CA ARG A 138 1.28 -13.34 0.16
C ARG A 138 0.48 -13.83 1.38
N GLY A 139 -0.21 -12.93 2.09
CA GLY A 139 -1.00 -13.26 3.28
C GLY A 139 -0.20 -13.25 4.59
N GLY A 140 1.00 -12.67 4.60
CA GLY A 140 1.72 -12.42 5.85
C GLY A 140 1.06 -11.30 6.65
N ALA A 141 0.81 -11.51 7.94
CA ALA A 141 0.27 -10.47 8.83
C ALA A 141 1.26 -9.31 8.98
N VAL A 142 0.76 -8.08 9.11
CA VAL A 142 1.56 -6.96 9.67
C VAL A 142 1.81 -7.32 11.13
N ALA A 143 3.06 -7.35 11.58
CA ALA A 143 3.32 -7.35 13.01
C ALA A 143 2.74 -6.04 13.55
N ALA A 144 1.67 -6.10 14.33
CA ALA A 144 1.14 -4.93 14.99
C ALA A 144 2.28 -4.32 15.80
N ASP A 145 2.63 -3.06 15.52
CA ASP A 145 3.62 -2.34 16.31
C ASP A 145 3.20 -2.44 17.76
N ALA A 146 4.04 -3.11 18.56
CA ALA A 146 3.88 -3.14 20.00
C ALA A 146 4.11 -1.71 20.48
N HIS A 147 3.03 -0.94 20.65
CA HIS A 147 3.08 0.25 21.48
C HIS A 147 3.42 -0.19 22.91
N GLU A 148 4.71 -0.12 23.23
CA GLU A 148 5.20 -0.15 24.60
C GLU A 148 4.48 0.94 25.40
N SER A 149 3.92 0.50 26.53
CA SER A 149 3.12 1.27 27.49
C SER A 149 3.92 2.33 28.23
#